data_AF-A0A9L0JWL8-F1
#
_entry.id   AF-A0A9L0JWL8-F1
#
_cell.length_a   1.000
_cell.length_b   1.000
_cell.length_c   1.000
_cell.angle_alpha   90.00
_cell.angle_beta   90.00
_cell.angle_gamma   90.00
#
_symmetry.space_group_name_H-M   'P 1'
#
loop_
_entity.id
_entity.type
_entity.pdbx_description
1 polymer ?
#
loop_
_entity_poly.entity_id
_entity_poly.type
_entity_poly.pdbx_seq_one_letter_code
_entity_poly.pdbx_strand_id
1 'polypeptide(L)'
;QSPRGFPSAQPGDRTSHIGPAPQSPGLREREGKATKAPASGLPPVGEEISVVPNRFLDAKLSPVILGVQGGSQCLSCGTEQEPTLKLEPVNIMELYLGAKEYKSFTFYRRDTGLTSSFESAAYPGWFLCTVPEADQPLRLTQLPEDASGDDPITDFYFQQCD
;
A
#
# COMPACT_ATOMS: atom_id res chain seq x y z
N GLN A 1 8.22 -32.75 -14.99
CA GLN A 1 8.16 -31.83 -13.83
C GLN A 1 7.42 -30.60 -14.29
N SER A 2 6.17 -30.42 -13.85
CA SER A 2 5.40 -29.21 -14.13
C SER A 2 5.83 -28.10 -13.17
N PRO A 3 5.95 -26.83 -13.61
CA PRO A 3 6.19 -25.73 -12.70
C PRO A 3 5.00 -25.63 -11.73
N ARG A 4 5.29 -25.42 -10.44
CA ARG A 4 4.27 -25.27 -9.40
C ARG A 4 3.35 -24.13 -9.81
N GLY A 5 2.16 -24.49 -10.29
CA GLY A 5 1.08 -23.54 -10.52
C GLY A 5 0.73 -22.92 -9.18
N PHE A 6 0.76 -21.59 -9.11
CA PHE A 6 0.17 -20.86 -7.99
C PHE A 6 -1.31 -21.28 -7.87
N PRO A 7 -1.83 -21.49 -6.65
CA PRO A 7 -3.21 -21.92 -6.46
C PRO A 7 -4.18 -20.89 -7.07
N SER A 8 -5.27 -21.42 -7.64
CA SER A 8 -6.36 -20.65 -8.23
C SER A 8 -6.90 -19.67 -7.18
N ALA A 9 -6.68 -18.37 -7.39
CA ALA A 9 -7.03 -17.33 -6.43
C ALA A 9 -8.55 -17.20 -6.31
N GLN A 10 -9.11 -17.50 -5.13
CA GLN A 10 -10.49 -17.13 -4.80
C GLN A 10 -10.49 -15.79 -4.03
N PRO A 11 -11.47 -14.91 -4.28
CA PRO A 11 -11.48 -13.53 -3.76
C PRO A 11 -11.57 -13.40 -2.22
N GLY A 12 -11.89 -14.48 -1.49
CA GLY A 12 -11.97 -14.47 -0.02
C GLY A 12 -10.69 -14.86 0.72
N ASP A 13 -9.61 -15.22 0.02
CA ASP A 13 -8.41 -15.88 0.59
C ASP A 13 -7.20 -14.91 0.73
N ARG A 14 -7.39 -13.62 0.43
CA ARG A 14 -6.28 -12.65 0.22
C ARG A 14 -6.55 -11.26 0.77
N THR A 15 -7.26 -11.20 1.89
CA THR A 15 -7.40 -9.95 2.64
C THR A 15 -6.19 -9.82 3.57
N SER A 16 -5.62 -8.63 3.62
CA SER A 16 -4.47 -8.33 4.47
C SER A 16 -4.73 -7.03 5.20
N HIS A 17 -4.32 -6.99 6.46
CA HIS A 17 -4.29 -5.74 7.21
C HIS A 17 -2.94 -5.09 7.01
N ILE A 18 -2.97 -3.85 6.52
CA ILE A 18 -1.81 -2.98 6.43
C ILE A 18 -2.01 -1.86 7.46
N GLY A 19 -1.16 -1.86 8.48
CA GLY A 19 -1.13 -0.83 9.51
C GLY A 19 0.29 -0.28 9.68
N PRO A 20 0.47 0.99 10.05
CA PRO A 20 1.80 1.55 10.31
C PRO A 20 2.47 0.79 11.45
N ALA A 21 3.78 0.60 11.31
CA ALA A 21 4.59 0.14 12.42
C ALA A 21 4.62 1.23 13.52
N PRO A 22 4.52 0.86 14.81
CA PRO A 22 4.65 1.80 15.92
C PRO A 22 6.05 2.38 15.89
N GLN A 23 6.15 3.70 15.76
CA GLN A 23 7.36 4.39 16.13
C GLN A 23 7.51 4.29 17.65
N SER A 24 8.72 3.99 18.13
CA SER A 24 9.01 3.89 19.57
C SER A 24 8.42 5.08 20.35
N PRO A 25 7.75 4.85 21.49
CA PRO A 25 6.87 5.84 22.09
C PRO A 25 7.67 7.01 22.68
N GLY A 26 7.67 8.16 22.00
CA GLY A 26 7.69 9.45 22.65
C GLY A 26 6.25 9.79 23.05
N LEU A 27 5.94 9.71 24.34
CA LEU A 27 4.61 10.07 24.88
C LEU A 27 4.13 11.42 24.32
N ARG A 28 3.03 11.44 23.57
CA ARG A 28 2.25 12.65 23.38
C ARG A 28 0.76 12.32 23.35
N GLU A 29 0.21 12.08 24.54
CA GLU A 29 -1.22 12.31 24.76
C GLU A 29 -1.49 13.81 24.61
N ARG A 30 -2.32 14.19 23.63
CA ARG A 30 -3.04 15.47 23.69
C ARG A 30 -4.48 15.28 23.23
N GLU A 31 -5.39 15.48 24.18
CA GLU A 31 -6.79 15.80 23.95
C GLU A 31 -6.93 17.01 23.01
N GLY A 32 -7.88 16.96 22.08
CA GLY A 32 -8.45 18.17 21.50
C GLY A 32 -8.87 18.11 20.03
N LYS A 33 -10.18 18.03 19.82
CA LYS A 33 -10.96 18.36 18.59
C LYS A 33 -10.74 17.49 17.35
N ALA A 34 -11.70 16.57 17.16
CA ALA A 34 -12.09 16.07 15.86
C ALA A 34 -12.48 17.24 14.94
N THR A 35 -11.53 17.69 14.13
CA THR A 35 -11.81 18.58 13.01
C THR A 35 -11.90 17.67 11.81
N LYS A 36 -13.13 17.41 11.35
CA LYS A 36 -13.42 16.65 10.12
C LYS A 36 -12.77 17.39 8.95
N ALA A 37 -11.54 17.02 8.61
CA ALA A 37 -10.91 17.43 7.37
C ALA A 37 -11.67 16.79 6.21
N PRO A 38 -11.75 17.45 5.04
CA PRO A 38 -12.45 16.88 3.89
C PRO A 38 -11.76 15.57 3.51
N ALA A 39 -12.56 14.50 3.41
CA ALA A 39 -12.13 13.19 2.98
C ALA A 39 -11.46 13.30 1.59
N SER A 40 -10.14 13.38 1.56
CA SER A 40 -9.39 12.91 0.40
C SER A 40 -9.65 11.42 0.37
N GLY A 41 -10.32 10.94 -0.70
CA GLY A 41 -10.78 9.56 -0.86
C GLY A 41 -9.65 8.56 -1.00
N LEU A 42 -8.82 8.46 0.04
CA LEU A 42 -7.75 7.50 0.25
C LEU A 42 -8.06 6.77 1.56
N PRO A 43 -7.72 5.48 1.66
CA PRO A 43 -8.14 4.66 2.78
C PRO A 43 -7.49 5.16 4.09
N PRO A 44 -8.23 5.24 5.20
CA PRO A 44 -7.63 5.43 6.51
C PRO A 44 -6.74 4.23 6.88
N VAL A 45 -5.73 4.52 7.69
CA VAL A 45 -4.90 3.50 8.34
C VAL A 45 -5.79 2.51 9.12
N GLY A 46 -5.68 1.21 8.81
CA GLY A 46 -6.47 0.15 9.45
C GLY A 46 -7.65 -0.38 8.63
N GLU A 47 -7.87 0.13 7.41
CA GLU A 47 -8.78 -0.49 6.45
C GLU A 47 -8.24 -1.85 5.96
N GLU A 48 -9.14 -2.78 5.65
CA GLU A 48 -8.78 -4.07 5.05
C GLU A 48 -8.29 -3.86 3.61
N ILE A 49 -7.05 -4.25 3.34
CA ILE A 49 -6.43 -4.10 2.03
C ILE A 49 -6.42 -5.46 1.32
N SER A 50 -7.04 -5.52 0.16
CA SER A 50 -6.95 -6.65 -0.75
C SER A 50 -5.61 -6.61 -1.49
N VAL A 51 -4.95 -7.76 -1.59
CA VAL A 51 -3.60 -7.82 -2.19
C VAL A 51 -3.53 -8.93 -3.22
N VAL A 52 -3.03 -8.60 -4.41
CA VAL A 52 -2.76 -9.58 -5.46
C VAL A 52 -1.37 -9.36 -6.05
N PRO A 53 -0.64 -10.41 -6.45
CA PRO A 53 0.62 -10.25 -7.13
C PRO A 53 0.41 -9.73 -8.55
N ASN A 54 1.30 -8.89 -9.04
CA ASN A 54 1.36 -8.55 -10.46
C ASN A 54 2.17 -9.60 -11.22
N ARG A 55 1.52 -10.32 -12.13
CA ARG A 55 2.10 -11.47 -12.83
C ARG A 55 2.95 -11.09 -14.05
N PHE A 56 3.00 -9.80 -14.41
CA PHE A 56 3.70 -9.30 -15.60
C PHE A 56 5.03 -8.62 -15.28
N LEU A 57 5.30 -8.31 -14.01
CA LEU A 57 6.58 -7.77 -13.54
C LEU A 57 7.47 -8.86 -12.94
N ASP A 58 8.75 -8.56 -12.70
CA ASP A 58 9.70 -9.53 -12.14
C ASP A 58 9.27 -9.95 -10.73
N ALA A 59 8.88 -11.22 -10.59
CA ALA A 59 8.45 -11.80 -9.33
C ALA A 59 9.51 -11.73 -8.21
N LYS A 60 10.80 -11.58 -8.56
CA LYS A 60 11.89 -11.40 -7.57
C LYS A 60 11.78 -10.07 -6.81
N LEU A 61 11.10 -9.09 -7.39
CA LEU A 61 10.87 -7.78 -6.77
C LEU A 61 9.57 -7.74 -5.97
N SER A 62 8.87 -8.87 -5.82
CA SER A 62 7.59 -8.99 -5.10
C SER A 62 6.57 -7.91 -5.51
N PRO A 63 6.22 -7.80 -6.79
CA PRO A 63 5.29 -6.78 -7.26
C PRO A 63 3.85 -7.12 -6.85
N VAL A 64 3.19 -6.18 -6.19
CA VAL A 64 1.83 -6.32 -5.67
C VAL A 64 0.94 -5.17 -6.11
N ILE A 65 -0.36 -5.45 -6.24
CA ILE A 65 -1.42 -4.49 -6.46
C ILE A 65 -2.25 -4.46 -5.19
N LEU A 66 -2.55 -3.25 -4.72
CA LEU A 66 -3.25 -2.99 -3.47
C LEU A 66 -4.63 -2.42 -3.78
N GLY A 67 -5.67 -3.06 -3.22
CA GLY A 67 -7.06 -2.65 -3.35
C GLY A 67 -7.73 -2.49 -2.01
N VAL A 68 -8.80 -1.70 -1.98
CA VAL A 68 -9.57 -1.39 -0.78
C VAL A 68 -11.04 -1.64 -1.01
N GLN A 69 -11.87 -1.57 0.05
CA GLN A 69 -13.30 -1.93 -0.03
C GLN A 69 -13.53 -3.28 -0.74
N GLY A 70 -12.84 -4.32 -0.26
CA GLY A 70 -12.87 -5.66 -0.87
C GLY A 70 -12.28 -5.74 -2.28
N GLY A 71 -11.39 -4.81 -2.64
CA GLY A 71 -10.75 -4.76 -3.94
C GLY A 71 -11.59 -4.10 -5.04
N SER A 72 -12.65 -3.37 -4.69
CA SER A 72 -13.48 -2.63 -5.66
C SER A 72 -12.81 -1.35 -6.17
N GLN A 73 -11.86 -0.81 -5.39
CA GLN A 73 -11.02 0.32 -5.78
C GLN A 73 -9.54 -0.03 -5.55
N CYS A 74 -8.65 0.49 -6.38
CA CYS A 74 -7.21 0.19 -6.31
C CYS A 74 -6.37 1.45 -6.12
N LEU A 75 -5.26 1.30 -5.38
CA LEU A 75 -4.25 2.35 -5.23
C LEU A 75 -3.47 2.52 -6.54
N SER A 76 -3.36 3.76 -6.99
CA SER A 76 -2.63 4.18 -8.19
C SER A 76 -1.71 5.35 -7.85
N CYS A 77 -0.51 5.35 -8.42
CA CYS A 77 0.44 6.48 -8.34
C CYS A 77 0.17 7.55 -9.41
N GLY A 78 -0.83 7.34 -10.28
CA GLY A 78 -1.09 8.16 -11.46
C GLY A 78 -0.09 7.92 -12.59
N THR A 79 -0.18 8.75 -13.62
CA THR A 79 0.71 8.77 -14.80
C THR A 79 1.27 10.16 -15.07
N GLU A 80 1.14 11.07 -14.12
CA GLU A 80 1.59 12.45 -14.22
C GLU A 80 3.12 12.55 -14.01
N GLN A 81 3.69 13.74 -14.22
CA GLN A 81 5.12 13.96 -13.99
C GLN A 81 5.52 13.81 -12.51
N GLU A 82 4.64 14.19 -11.60
CA GLU A 82 4.81 14.02 -10.16
C GLU A 82 3.83 12.95 -9.65
N PRO A 83 4.31 11.94 -8.91
CA PRO A 83 3.45 10.86 -8.45
C PRO A 83 2.44 11.39 -7.44
N THR A 84 1.17 11.01 -7.62
CA THR A 84 0.11 11.32 -6.66
C THR A 84 -0.65 10.05 -6.37
N LEU A 85 -0.71 9.66 -5.10
CA LEU A 85 -1.49 8.51 -4.68
C LEU A 85 -2.98 8.80 -4.82
N LYS A 86 -3.71 7.94 -5.51
CA LYS A 86 -5.14 8.04 -5.75
C LYS A 86 -5.81 6.68 -5.58
N LEU A 87 -7.08 6.69 -5.17
CA LEU A 87 -7.97 5.55 -5.37
C LEU A 87 -8.65 5.68 -6.72
N GLU A 88 -8.46 4.69 -7.57
CA GLU A 88 -9.18 4.57 -8.84
C GLU A 88 -10.31 3.54 -8.68
N PRO A 89 -11.51 3.81 -9.23
CA PRO A 89 -12.65 2.89 -9.19
C PRO A 89 -12.47 1.73 -10.17
N VAL A 90 -11.42 0.94 -9.96
CA VAL A 90 -11.03 -0.22 -10.74
C VAL A 90 -10.95 -1.42 -9.81
N ASN A 91 -11.56 -2.54 -10.25
CA ASN A 91 -11.53 -3.77 -9.49
C ASN A 91 -10.15 -4.44 -9.55
N ILE A 92 -9.63 -4.88 -8.40
CA ILE A 92 -8.32 -5.51 -8.26
C ILE A 92 -8.17 -6.77 -9.13
N MET A 93 -9.27 -7.52 -9.33
CA MET A 93 -9.28 -8.71 -10.16
C MET A 93 -9.23 -8.38 -11.66
N GLU A 94 -9.73 -7.21 -12.08
CA GLU A 94 -9.54 -6.74 -13.46
C GLU A 94 -8.06 -6.47 -13.74
N LEU A 95 -7.35 -5.88 -12.79
CA LEU A 95 -5.90 -5.66 -12.92
C LEU A 95 -5.11 -6.98 -12.86
N TYR A 96 -5.49 -7.89 -11.97
CA TYR A 96 -4.82 -9.20 -11.83
C TYR A 96 -4.99 -10.10 -13.06
N LEU A 97 -6.20 -10.14 -13.63
CA LEU A 97 -6.55 -10.97 -14.79
C LEU A 97 -6.22 -10.29 -16.12
N GLY A 98 -6.12 -8.95 -16.13
CA GLY A 98 -5.78 -8.17 -17.30
C GLY A 98 -4.42 -8.53 -17.89
N ALA A 99 -4.24 -8.28 -19.19
CA ALA A 99 -3.04 -8.68 -19.94
C ALA A 99 -1.98 -7.57 -20.02
N LYS A 100 -1.86 -6.71 -18.99
CA LYS A 100 -0.97 -5.54 -18.97
C LYS A 100 -0.16 -5.49 -17.69
N GLU A 101 0.95 -4.75 -17.74
CA GLU A 101 1.84 -4.56 -16.59
C GLU A 101 1.26 -3.67 -15.49
N TYR A 102 0.30 -2.77 -15.77
CA TYR A 102 -0.32 -1.88 -14.79
C TYR A 102 0.66 -1.24 -13.76
N LYS A 103 1.82 -0.75 -14.23
CA LYS A 103 2.88 -0.22 -13.34
C LYS A 103 2.41 0.88 -12.41
N SER A 104 1.50 1.76 -12.86
CA SER A 104 0.93 2.83 -12.03
C SER A 104 0.14 2.30 -10.82
N PHE A 105 -0.37 1.07 -10.89
CA PHE A 105 -1.11 0.39 -9.82
C PHE A 105 -0.25 -0.58 -9.01
N THR A 106 1.05 -0.67 -9.32
CA THR A 106 1.91 -1.71 -8.77
C THR A 106 2.93 -1.13 -7.83
N PHE A 107 3.13 -1.83 -6.72
CA PHE A 107 4.12 -1.53 -5.71
C PHE A 107 5.05 -2.74 -5.54
N TYR A 108 6.35 -2.51 -5.39
CA TYR A 108 7.30 -3.53 -4.98
C TYR A 108 7.28 -3.64 -3.46
N ARG A 109 6.85 -4.80 -2.95
CA ARG A 109 6.87 -5.08 -1.51
C ARG A 109 8.28 -5.48 -1.10
N ARG A 110 8.89 -4.71 -0.21
CA ARG A 110 10.18 -5.02 0.40
C ARG A 110 9.95 -5.44 1.84
N ASP A 111 10.14 -6.72 2.11
CA ASP A 111 10.02 -7.27 3.45
C ASP A 111 11.27 -6.92 4.26
N THR A 112 11.12 -6.12 5.32
CA THR A 112 12.20 -5.67 6.22
C THR A 112 12.25 -6.46 7.53
N GLY A 113 11.49 -7.56 7.61
CA GLY A 113 11.45 -8.48 8.74
C GLY A 113 10.04 -8.59 9.29
N LEU A 114 9.71 -7.79 10.31
CA LEU A 114 8.37 -7.71 10.88
C LEU A 114 7.43 -6.80 10.09
N THR A 115 8.01 -5.92 9.28
CA THR A 115 7.30 -4.91 8.49
C THR A 115 7.65 -5.07 7.01
N SER A 116 6.87 -4.42 6.17
CA SER A 116 7.11 -4.30 4.75
C SER A 116 7.01 -2.83 4.34
N SER A 117 7.87 -2.40 3.42
CA SER A 117 7.71 -1.15 2.69
C SER A 117 7.21 -1.39 1.28
N PHE A 118 6.55 -0.40 0.69
CA PHE A 118 5.91 -0.51 -0.63
C PHE A 118 6.43 0.60 -1.53
N GLU A 119 7.28 0.27 -2.48
CA GLU A 119 7.83 1.23 -3.45
C GLU A 119 7.00 1.26 -4.74
N SER A 120 6.75 2.43 -5.32
CA SER A 120 6.04 2.54 -6.59
C SER A 120 6.84 1.93 -7.75
N ALA A 121 6.20 1.05 -8.53
CA ALA A 121 6.80 0.48 -9.73
C ALA A 121 6.84 1.46 -10.91
N ALA A 122 5.96 2.47 -10.92
CA ALA A 122 5.94 3.53 -11.93
C ALA A 122 6.90 4.68 -11.58
N TYR A 123 7.17 4.91 -10.30
CA TYR A 123 8.01 6.00 -9.80
C TYR A 123 9.06 5.47 -8.81
N PRO A 124 10.20 4.95 -9.30
CA PRO A 124 11.27 4.43 -8.45
C PRO A 124 11.72 5.46 -7.40
N GLY A 125 12.00 4.99 -6.19
CA GLY A 125 12.37 5.84 -5.05
C GLY A 125 11.20 6.49 -4.30
N TRP A 126 9.96 6.31 -4.77
CA TRP A 126 8.77 6.77 -4.07
C TRP A 126 8.12 5.60 -3.32
N PHE A 127 7.85 5.81 -2.04
CA PHE A 127 7.31 4.82 -1.13
C PHE A 127 5.94 5.23 -0.64
N LEU A 128 5.07 4.24 -0.46
CA LEU A 128 3.85 4.40 0.31
C LEU A 128 4.22 4.86 1.72
N CYS A 129 3.55 5.89 2.20
CA CYS A 129 3.76 6.37 3.54
C CYS A 129 2.47 6.80 4.22
N THR A 130 2.53 6.89 5.53
CA THR A 130 1.52 7.54 6.37
C THR A 130 2.22 8.41 7.41
N VAL A 131 1.46 9.21 8.13
CA VAL A 131 1.97 9.98 9.28
C VAL A 131 1.46 9.37 10.58
N PRO A 132 2.12 9.61 11.73
CA PRO A 132 1.73 9.02 13.02
C PRO A 132 0.31 9.42 13.47
N GLU A 133 -0.23 10.53 12.95
CA GLU A 133 -1.58 10.98 13.28
C GLU A 133 -2.66 10.03 12.74
N ALA A 134 -3.62 9.72 13.62
CA ALA A 134 -4.80 8.93 13.25
C ALA A 134 -5.62 9.58 12.14
N ASP A 135 -6.33 8.76 11.37
CA ASP A 135 -7.22 9.15 10.27
C ASP A 135 -6.56 9.91 9.11
N GLN A 136 -5.23 9.87 9.01
CA GLN A 136 -4.52 10.45 7.88
C GLN A 136 -4.51 9.48 6.69
N PRO A 137 -4.73 10.00 5.46
CA PRO A 137 -4.69 9.19 4.27
C PRO A 137 -3.27 8.72 3.96
N LEU A 138 -3.15 7.55 3.33
CA LEU A 138 -1.90 7.10 2.72
C LEU A 138 -1.40 8.13 1.68
N ARG A 139 -0.09 8.28 1.56
CA ARG A 139 0.56 9.19 0.61
C ARG A 139 1.75 8.50 -0.04
N LEU A 140 2.42 9.23 -0.94
CA LEU A 140 3.72 8.85 -1.47
C LEU A 140 4.76 9.83 -0.95
N THR A 141 5.93 9.32 -0.57
CA THR A 141 7.10 10.13 -0.21
C THR A 141 8.36 9.56 -0.82
N GLN A 142 9.35 10.42 -1.04
CA GLN A 142 10.73 9.98 -1.15
C GLN A 142 11.28 9.84 0.27
N LEU A 143 12.09 8.82 0.52
CA LEU A 143 12.75 8.67 1.83
C LEU A 143 13.85 9.73 1.95
N PRO A 144 13.82 10.61 2.96
CA PRO A 144 14.98 11.44 3.28
C PRO A 144 16.10 10.56 3.88
N GLU A 145 17.36 10.89 3.59
CA GLU A 145 18.52 10.14 4.11
C GLU A 145 18.67 10.28 5.64
N ASP A 146 18.05 11.29 6.24
CA ASP A 146 18.11 11.61 7.67
C ASP A 146 16.70 11.60 8.29
N ALA A 147 16.24 10.43 8.76
CA ALA A 147 14.96 10.30 9.44
C ALA A 147 15.02 10.88 10.87
N SER A 148 14.31 11.99 11.08
CA SER A 148 13.92 12.57 12.36
C SER A 148 12.61 11.96 12.90
N GLY A 149 12.16 12.41 14.07
CA GLY A 149 10.95 11.87 14.73
C GLY A 149 9.61 12.29 14.11
N ASP A 150 9.61 13.28 13.20
CA ASP A 150 8.42 13.74 12.48
C ASP A 150 8.32 13.13 11.07
N ASP A 151 9.17 12.16 10.76
CA ASP A 151 9.26 11.58 9.42
C ASP A 151 8.10 10.64 9.08
N PRO A 152 7.71 10.60 7.79
CA PRO A 152 6.64 9.74 7.33
C PRO A 152 6.97 8.26 7.56
N ILE A 153 6.01 7.51 8.11
CA ILE A 153 6.11 6.07 8.33
C ILE A 153 6.00 5.37 6.97
N THR A 154 7.03 4.63 6.59
CA THR A 154 7.08 3.85 5.33
C THR A 154 7.07 2.33 5.57
N ASP A 155 7.22 1.92 6.83
CA ASP A 155 7.13 0.54 7.27
C ASP A 155 5.73 0.23 7.77
N PHE A 156 5.13 -0.81 7.21
CA PHE A 156 3.81 -1.27 7.57
C PHE A 156 3.86 -2.71 8.04
N TYR A 157 3.10 -3.03 9.09
CA TYR A 157 2.77 -4.42 9.37
C TYR A 157 1.90 -4.97 8.25
N PHE A 158 2.28 -6.13 7.75
CA PHE A 158 1.53 -6.86 6.73
C PHE A 158 1.09 -8.19 7.32
N GLN A 159 -0.17 -8.28 7.72
CA GLN A 159 -0.75 -9.52 8.24
C GLN A 159 -1.77 -10.04 7.24
N GLN A 160 -1.51 -11.23 6.68
CA GLN A 160 -2.48 -11.94 5.87
C GLN A 160 -3.55 -12.51 6.81
N CYS A 161 -4.83 -12.26 6.51
CA CYS A 161 -5.92 -12.92 7.23
C CYS A 161 -6.02 -14.37 6.75
N ASP A 162 -5.99 -15.31 7.70
CA ASP A 162 -6.29 -16.75 7.51
C ASP A 162 -7.79 -17.02 7.43
#